data_AF-A0A1Z9N8H6-F1
#
_entry.id   AF-A0A1Z9N8H6-F1
#
_cell.length_a   1.000
_cell.length_b   1.000
_cell.length_c   1.000
_cell.angle_alpha   90.00
_cell.angle_beta   90.00
_cell.angle_gamma   90.00
#
_symmetry.space_group_name_H-M   'P 1'
#
loop_
_entity.id
_entity.type
_entity.pdbx_description
1 polymer ?
#
loop_
_entity_poly.entity_id
_entity_poly.type
_entity_poly.pdbx_seq_one_letter_code
_entity_poly.pdbx_strand_id
1 'polypeptide(L)'
;MNNTDRASIFIVCLFYVVTFSCGYFIHQTFLNEKQSQAERLILTINSDDIDSEKNSIVVYEDNGSSKPVKKIHNTSSILAISSIYEDNGYQLEYISEFLKKVMDQDVIVTRIWFSKKK
;
A
#
# COMPACT_ATOMS: atom_id res chain seq x y z
N MET A 1 -23.25 48.49 22.99
CA MET A 1 -22.39 47.85 21.98
C MET A 1 -22.91 48.27 20.62
N ASN A 2 -22.08 48.93 19.82
CA ASN A 2 -22.52 49.56 18.58
C ASN A 2 -22.75 48.50 17.49
N ASN A 3 -23.56 48.79 16.48
CA ASN A 3 -23.85 47.81 15.41
C ASN A 3 -22.57 47.38 14.67
N THR A 4 -21.58 48.28 14.57
CA THR A 4 -20.24 48.00 14.02
C THR A 4 -19.46 47.00 14.86
N ASP A 5 -19.57 47.03 16.19
CA ASP A 5 -18.89 46.10 17.09
C ASP A 5 -19.48 44.68 16.99
N ARG A 6 -20.79 44.59 16.75
CA ARG A 6 -21.46 43.30 16.52
C ARG A 6 -21.07 42.69 15.18
N ALA A 7 -20.97 43.52 14.14
CA ALA A 7 -20.54 43.07 12.81
C ALA A 7 -19.08 42.59 12.82
N SER A 8 -18.18 43.30 13.51
CA SER A 8 -16.77 42.90 13.61
C SER A 8 -16.60 41.58 14.37
N ILE A 9 -17.31 41.39 15.49
CA ILE A 9 -17.30 40.11 16.24
C ILE A 9 -17.81 38.96 15.35
N PHE A 10 -18.87 39.19 14.58
CA PHE A 10 -19.42 38.18 13.68
C PHE A 10 -18.44 37.77 12.59
N ILE A 11 -17.75 38.74 11.98
CA ILE A 11 -16.73 38.49 10.94
C ILE A 11 -15.57 37.68 11.50
N VAL A 12 -15.08 38.02 12.70
CA VAL A 12 -13.99 37.29 13.35
C VAL A 12 -14.42 35.85 13.67
N CYS A 13 -15.61 35.66 14.22
CA CYS A 13 -16.16 34.32 14.47
C CYS A 13 -16.28 33.50 13.18
N LEU A 14 -16.76 34.09 12.09
CA LEU A 14 -16.91 33.41 10.81
C LEU A 14 -15.55 32.99 10.24
N PHE A 15 -14.54 33.86 10.33
CA PHE A 15 -13.18 33.53 9.94
C PHE A 15 -12.63 32.32 10.73
N TYR A 16 -12.82 32.31 12.05
CA TYR A 16 -12.40 31.17 12.88
C TYR A 16 -13.07 29.86 12.49
N VAL A 17 -14.39 29.88 12.25
CA VAL A 17 -15.14 28.69 11.82
C VAL A 17 -14.64 28.18 10.46
N VAL A 18 -14.41 29.08 9.50
CA VAL A 18 -13.91 28.71 8.18
C VAL A 18 -12.50 28.13 8.27
N THR A 19 -11.59 28.77 9.01
CA THR A 19 -10.21 28.26 9.19
C THR A 19 -10.20 26.91 9.89
N PHE A 20 -10.99 26.74 10.95
CA PHE A 20 -11.10 25.46 11.66
C PHE A 20 -11.67 24.35 10.76
N SER A 21 -12.74 24.65 10.03
CA SER A 21 -13.35 23.70 9.10
C SER A 21 -12.40 23.31 7.97
N CYS A 22 -11.68 24.28 7.39
CA CYS A 22 -10.71 24.03 6.33
C CYS A 22 -9.54 23.16 6.84
N GLY A 23 -9.01 23.45 8.02
CA GLY A 23 -8.00 22.62 8.68
C GLY A 23 -8.50 21.19 8.95
N TYR A 24 -9.74 21.06 9.41
CA TYR A 24 -10.38 19.76 9.64
C TYR A 24 -10.54 18.95 8.34
N PHE A 25 -10.98 19.59 7.25
CA PHE A 25 -11.11 18.95 5.94
C PHE A 25 -9.75 18.48 5.41
N ILE A 26 -8.72 19.32 5.45
CA ILE A 26 -7.36 18.95 5.01
C ILE A 26 -6.82 17.78 5.84
N HIS A 27 -7.04 17.81 7.16
CA HIS A 27 -6.61 16.74 8.04
C HIS A 27 -7.32 15.42 7.74
N GLN A 28 -8.64 15.43 7.51
CA GLN A 28 -9.39 14.25 7.10
C GLN A 28 -8.92 13.71 5.74
N THR A 29 -8.69 14.57 4.74
CA THR A 29 -8.21 14.12 3.43
C THR A 29 -6.82 13.48 3.54
N PHE A 30 -5.94 14.04 4.37
CA PHE A 30 -4.60 13.49 4.57
C PHE A 30 -4.61 12.17 5.36
N LEU A 31 -5.50 12.03 6.35
CA LEU A 31 -5.69 10.76 7.05
C LEU A 31 -6.29 9.69 6.12
N ASN A 32 -7.28 10.04 5.30
CA ASN A 32 -7.86 9.14 4.31
C ASN A 32 -6.85 8.73 3.24
N GLU A 33 -5.95 9.62 2.83
CA GLU A 33 -4.88 9.31 1.87
C GLU A 33 -3.84 8.36 2.49
N LYS A 34 -3.47 8.56 3.76
CA LYS A 34 -2.66 7.59 4.52
C LYS A 34 -3.36 6.23 4.67
N GLN A 35 -4.67 6.23 4.88
CA GLN A 35 -5.46 5.00 4.99
C GLN A 35 -5.59 4.29 3.63
N SER A 36 -5.71 5.05 2.54
CA SER A 36 -5.68 4.57 1.16
C SER A 36 -4.31 4.02 0.75
N GLN A 37 -3.23 4.50 1.36
CA GLN A 37 -1.89 3.94 1.16
C GLN A 37 -1.76 2.52 1.75
N ALA A 38 -2.67 2.12 2.66
CA ALA A 38 -2.55 0.93 3.49
C ALA A 38 -3.33 -0.32 3.00
N GLU A 39 -3.77 -0.37 1.74
CA GLU A 39 -4.34 -1.60 1.14
C GLU A 39 -3.65 -2.06 -0.14
N ARG A 40 -2.38 -1.69 -0.32
CA ARG A 40 -1.55 -2.25 -1.40
C ARG A 40 -0.73 -3.41 -0.84
N LEU A 41 -0.96 -4.59 -1.39
CA LEU A 41 -0.17 -5.78 -1.10
C LEU A 41 0.88 -5.92 -2.18
N ILE A 42 2.15 -5.91 -1.78
CA ILE A 42 3.28 -6.11 -2.67
C ILE A 42 3.90 -7.45 -2.33
N LEU A 43 3.96 -8.34 -3.30
CA LEU A 43 4.69 -9.59 -3.18
C LEU A 43 6.06 -9.42 -3.81
N THR A 44 7.11 -9.81 -3.09
CA THR A 44 8.47 -9.92 -3.65
C THR A 44 8.88 -11.38 -3.65
N ILE A 45 9.39 -11.84 -4.78
CA ILE A 45 9.84 -13.21 -5.03
C ILE A 45 11.26 -13.10 -5.59
N ASN A 46 12.21 -13.82 -4.99
CA ASN A 46 13.54 -13.96 -5.54
C ASN A 46 13.63 -15.27 -6.32
N SER A 47 14.34 -15.30 -7.44
CA SER A 47 14.56 -16.52 -8.24
C SER A 47 15.16 -17.65 -7.41
N ASP A 48 16.06 -17.32 -6.49
CA ASP A 48 16.80 -18.30 -5.67
C ASP A 48 15.92 -18.94 -4.59
N ASP A 49 14.80 -18.30 -4.29
CA ASP A 49 13.81 -18.76 -3.32
C ASP A 49 12.73 -19.65 -3.98
N ILE A 50 12.88 -19.97 -5.27
CA ILE A 50 12.03 -20.90 -6.02
C ILE A 50 12.70 -22.27 -6.03
N ASP A 51 12.18 -23.20 -5.23
CA ASP A 51 12.62 -24.60 -5.22
C ASP A 51 11.73 -25.41 -6.18
N SER A 52 12.25 -25.64 -7.39
CA SER A 52 11.53 -26.42 -8.41
C SER A 52 11.46 -27.92 -8.07
N GLU A 53 12.39 -28.46 -7.28
CA GLU A 53 12.39 -29.87 -6.89
C GLU A 53 11.34 -30.15 -5.83
N LYS A 54 11.20 -29.25 -4.86
CA LYS A 54 10.16 -29.33 -3.81
C LYS A 54 8.85 -28.69 -4.22
N ASN A 55 8.76 -28.15 -5.45
CA ASN A 55 7.61 -27.39 -5.96
C ASN A 55 7.14 -26.34 -4.95
N SER A 56 8.05 -25.49 -4.48
CA SER A 56 7.77 -24.50 -3.46
C SER A 56 8.43 -23.15 -3.76
N ILE A 57 7.80 -22.08 -3.29
CA ILE A 57 8.26 -20.71 -3.49
C ILE A 57 8.12 -19.92 -2.20
N VAL A 58 9.14 -19.12 -1.89
CA VAL A 58 9.05 -18.11 -0.85
C VAL A 58 8.52 -16.81 -1.44
N VAL A 59 7.51 -16.25 -0.78
CA VAL A 59 6.95 -14.94 -1.08
C VAL A 59 7.13 -14.04 0.14
N TYR A 60 7.64 -12.83 -0.08
CA TYR A 60 7.68 -11.79 0.94
C TYR A 60 6.51 -10.83 0.71
N GLU A 61 5.53 -10.87 1.61
CA GLU A 61 4.36 -9.99 1.61
C GLU A 61 4.68 -8.67 2.32
N ASP A 62 4.50 -7.55 1.62
CA ASP A 62 4.57 -6.22 2.19
C ASP A 62 3.21 -5.52 2.03
N ASN A 63 2.62 -5.11 3.15
CA ASN A 63 1.32 -4.42 3.21
C ASN A 63 1.47 -2.92 3.51
N GLY A 64 2.68 -2.36 3.35
CA GLY A 64 2.98 -0.94 3.57
C GLY A 64 2.95 -0.47 5.02
N SER A 65 2.53 -1.33 5.96
CA SER A 65 2.29 -0.96 7.36
C SER A 65 3.28 -1.62 8.33
N SER A 66 3.90 -2.73 7.92
CA SER A 66 4.72 -3.58 8.78
C SER A 66 5.93 -4.15 8.03
N LYS A 67 6.86 -4.79 8.76
CA LYS A 67 7.98 -5.49 8.12
C LYS A 67 7.43 -6.60 7.20
N PRO A 68 8.07 -6.87 6.05
CA PRO A 68 7.62 -7.91 5.15
C PRO A 68 7.51 -9.27 5.84
N VAL A 69 6.40 -9.97 5.61
CA VAL A 69 6.15 -11.31 6.15
C VAL A 69 6.56 -12.35 5.13
N LYS A 70 7.38 -13.31 5.56
CA LYS A 70 7.80 -14.45 4.73
C LYS A 70 6.72 -15.52 4.74
N LYS A 71 6.20 -15.91 3.58
CA LYS A 71 5.30 -17.05 3.38
C LYS A 71 5.90 -18.05 2.41
N ILE A 72 5.57 -19.33 2.61
CA ILE A 72 5.98 -20.42 1.74
C ILE A 72 4.71 -21.00 1.12
N HIS A 73 4.72 -21.12 -0.20
CA HIS A 73 3.62 -21.72 -0.94
C HIS A 73 4.09 -23.00 -1.64
N ASN A 74 3.21 -23.99 -1.71
CA ASN A 74 3.46 -25.28 -2.36
C ASN A 74 3.24 -25.19 -3.88
N THR A 75 3.91 -24.24 -4.51
CA THR A 75 4.01 -24.11 -5.97
C THR A 75 5.33 -23.46 -6.31
N SER A 76 5.97 -23.83 -7.42
CA SER A 76 7.11 -23.09 -7.97
C SER A 76 6.71 -22.04 -9.02
N SER A 77 5.40 -21.92 -9.32
CA SER A 77 4.91 -21.04 -10.37
C SER A 77 4.47 -19.67 -9.82
N ILE A 78 5.11 -18.61 -10.30
CA ILE A 78 4.74 -17.22 -10.02
C ILE A 78 3.29 -16.93 -10.44
N LEU A 79 2.84 -17.52 -11.56
CA LEU A 79 1.46 -17.36 -12.04
C LEU A 79 0.45 -18.01 -11.07
N ALA A 80 0.79 -19.18 -10.53
CA ALA A 80 -0.05 -19.85 -9.53
C ALA A 80 -0.14 -19.02 -8.24
N ILE A 81 0.97 -18.40 -7.83
CA ILE A 81 0.96 -17.43 -6.73
C ILE A 81 -0.01 -16.30 -7.05
N SER A 82 0.10 -15.66 -8.21
CA SER A 82 -0.82 -14.57 -8.57
C SER A 82 -2.29 -14.99 -8.44
N SER A 83 -2.65 -16.16 -8.97
CA SER A 83 -4.02 -16.70 -8.90
C SER A 83 -4.49 -16.89 -7.45
N ILE A 84 -3.64 -17.42 -6.55
CA ILE A 84 -3.99 -17.62 -5.13
C ILE A 84 -4.35 -16.29 -4.47
N TYR A 85 -3.60 -15.21 -4.75
CA TYR A 85 -3.92 -13.90 -4.18
C TYR A 85 -5.16 -13.29 -4.83
N GLU A 86 -5.39 -13.51 -6.12
CA GLU A 86 -6.62 -13.08 -6.78
C GLU A 86 -7.88 -13.75 -6.23
N ASP A 87 -7.79 -15.04 -5.90
CA ASP A 87 -8.85 -15.82 -5.23
C ASP A 87 -9.10 -15.33 -3.80
N ASN A 88 -8.06 -14.86 -3.12
CA ASN A 88 -8.15 -14.25 -1.78
C ASN A 88 -8.72 -12.83 -1.78
N GLY A 89 -9.28 -12.36 -2.90
CA GLY A 89 -9.93 -11.06 -3.01
C GLY A 89 -8.98 -9.91 -3.34
N TYR A 90 -7.78 -10.19 -3.83
CA TYR A 90 -6.90 -9.17 -4.41
C TYR A 90 -7.11 -9.05 -5.92
N GLN A 91 -6.72 -7.91 -6.48
CA GLN A 91 -6.69 -7.63 -7.90
C GLN A 91 -5.25 -7.34 -8.30
N LEU A 92 -4.74 -8.08 -9.28
CA LEU A 92 -3.42 -7.84 -9.84
C LEU A 92 -3.41 -6.48 -10.56
N GLU A 93 -2.49 -5.60 -10.16
CA GLU A 93 -2.30 -4.29 -10.81
C GLU A 93 -1.10 -4.28 -11.74
N TYR A 94 0.03 -4.83 -11.29
CA TYR A 94 1.29 -4.70 -12.00
C TYR A 94 2.25 -5.82 -11.61
N ILE A 95 3.12 -6.20 -12.55
CA ILE A 95 4.22 -7.13 -12.34
C ILE A 95 5.48 -6.48 -12.92
N SER A 96 6.59 -6.58 -12.21
CA SER A 96 7.89 -6.13 -12.68
C SER A 96 8.95 -7.13 -12.30
N GLU A 97 9.98 -7.22 -13.12
CA GLU A 97 11.16 -8.02 -12.84
C GLU A 97 12.39 -7.13 -12.96
N PHE A 98 13.32 -7.29 -12.02
CA PHE A 98 14.58 -6.57 -12.05
C PHE A 98 15.70 -7.43 -11.49
N LEU A 99 16.92 -7.16 -11.96
CA LEU A 99 18.12 -7.82 -11.45
C LEU A 99 18.60 -7.11 -10.18
N LYS A 100 18.89 -7.91 -9.16
CA LYS A 100 19.46 -7.45 -7.91
C LYS A 100 20.78 -8.18 -7.66
N LYS A 101 21.87 -7.41 -7.53
CA LYS A 101 23.16 -7.95 -7.09
C LYS A 101 23.11 -8.28 -5.61
N VAL A 102 23.26 -9.56 -5.29
CA VAL A 102 23.42 -10.05 -3.91
C VAL A 102 24.70 -10.87 -3.87
N MET A 103 25.69 -10.42 -3.10
CA MET A 103 26.99 -11.11 -2.93
C MET A 103 27.64 -11.52 -4.28
N ASP A 104 27.74 -10.57 -5.22
CA ASP A 104 28.28 -10.75 -6.57
C ASP A 104 27.52 -11.73 -7.50
N GLN A 105 26.32 -12.15 -7.11
CA GLN A 105 25.41 -12.90 -7.96
C GLN A 105 24.23 -12.03 -8.39
N ASP A 106 23.86 -12.13 -9.68
CA ASP A 106 22.69 -11.46 -10.24
C ASP A 106 21.45 -12.32 -9.96
N VAL A 107 20.62 -11.88 -9.01
CA VAL A 107 19.37 -12.54 -8.62
C VAL A 107 18.21 -11.84 -9.32
N ILE A 108 17.34 -12.60 -9.99
CA ILE A 108 16.12 -12.04 -10.59
C ILE A 108 15.09 -11.87 -9.46
N VAL A 109 14.60 -10.65 -9.31
CA VAL A 109 13.56 -10.32 -8.33
C VAL A 109 12.29 -9.97 -9.08
N THR A 110 11.26 -10.78 -8.87
CA THR A 110 9.91 -10.51 -9.38
C THR A 110 9.12 -9.84 -8.27
N ARG A 111 8.54 -8.69 -8.59
CA ARG A 111 7.64 -7.95 -7.71
C ARG A 111 6.25 -7.92 -8.32
N ILE A 112 5.24 -8.18 -7.51
CA ILE A 112 3.84 -8.24 -7.91
C ILE A 112 3.06 -7.28 -7.03
N TRP A 113 2.27 -6.42 -7.64
CA TRP A 113 1.46 -5.42 -6.97
C TRP A 113 0.00 -5.80 -7.05
N PHE A 114 -0.64 -5.78 -5.89
CA PHE A 114 -2.05 -6.05 -5.73
C PHE A 114 -2.74 -4.87 -5.04
N SER A 115 -3.97 -4.59 -5.49
CA SER A 115 -4.95 -3.86 -4.71
C SER A 115 -6.02 -4.81 -4.18
N LYS A 116 -6.72 -4.39 -3.14
CA LYS A 116 -7.85 -5.15 -2.59
C LYS A 116 -9.08 -4.93 -3.46
N LYS A 117 -9.76 -6.01 -3.87
CA LYS A 117 -11.06 -5.91 -4.54
C LYS A 117 -12.06 -5.33 -3.53
N LYS A 118 -12.77 -4.27 -3.94
CA LYS A 118 -13.84 -3.66 -3.16
C LYS A 118 -15.10 -4.52 -3.17
#